data_AF-J9EAU6-F1
#
_entry.id   AF-J9EAU6-F1
#
_cell.length_a   1.000
_cell.length_b   1.000
_cell.length_c   1.000
_cell.angle_alpha   90.00
_cell.angle_beta   90.00
_cell.angle_gamma   90.00
#
_symmetry.space_group_name_H-M   'P 1'
#
loop_
_entity.id
_entity.type
_entity.pdbx_description
1 polymer ?
#
loop_
_entity_poly.entity_id
_entity_poly.type
_entity_poly.pdbx_seq_one_letter_code
_entity_poly.pdbx_strand_id
1 'polypeptide(L)'
;MSQRYNYTIKALEGRQFIQRNFVTLPEKGFKYSNRAISLNERFSVIERGYILVPDLKNIKRDFQKNVRLISRVPVTRNEQKQQKISNFAIKTKKK
;
A
#
# COMPACT_ATOMS: atom_id res chain seq x y z
N MET A 1 -6.41 2.21 13.90
CA MET A 1 -7.65 2.51 13.13
C MET A 1 -7.38 2.24 11.65
N SER A 2 -8.09 1.31 11.02
CA SER A 2 -7.94 1.06 9.58
C SER A 2 -8.46 2.26 8.79
N GLN A 3 -7.64 2.80 7.89
CA GLN A 3 -7.95 4.02 7.16
C GLN A 3 -8.99 3.72 6.09
N ARG A 4 -10.16 4.34 6.21
CA ARG A 4 -11.29 4.18 5.30
C ARG A 4 -11.14 5.18 4.16
N TYR A 5 -11.15 4.68 2.92
CA TYR A 5 -11.02 5.50 1.73
C TYR A 5 -12.33 5.47 0.95
N ASN A 6 -12.61 6.55 0.22
CA ASN A 6 -13.53 6.50 -0.90
C ASN A 6 -12.78 5.96 -2.11
N TYR A 7 -13.46 5.20 -2.96
CA TYR A 7 -12.87 4.58 -4.14
C TYR A 7 -13.64 4.92 -5.40
N THR A 8 -12.88 5.12 -6.47
CA THR A 8 -13.39 5.16 -7.85
C THR A 8 -12.88 3.93 -8.59
N ILE A 9 -13.67 3.41 -9.53
CA ILE A 9 -13.26 2.31 -10.38
C ILE A 9 -12.88 2.88 -11.74
N LYS A 10 -11.65 2.63 -12.18
CA LYS A 10 -11.13 3.10 -13.48
C LYS A 10 -10.86 1.93 -14.41
N ALA A 11 -11.06 2.13 -15.70
CA ALA A 11 -10.70 1.15 -16.72
C ALA A 11 -9.19 0.96 -16.78
N LEU A 12 -8.75 -0.29 -16.90
CA LEU A 12 -7.37 -0.62 -17.23
C LEU A 12 -7.19 -0.59 -18.74
N GLU A 13 -6.11 0.05 -19.19
CA GLU A 13 -5.74 0.06 -20.59
C GLU A 13 -5.42 -1.37 -21.10
N GLY A 14 -5.75 -1.65 -22.36
CA GLY A 14 -5.50 -2.95 -22.99
C GLY A 14 -6.47 -4.08 -22.56
N ARG A 15 -7.49 -3.78 -21.75
CA ARG A 15 -8.51 -4.76 -21.30
C ARG A 15 -9.91 -4.49 -21.84
N GLN A 16 -10.04 -3.77 -22.94
CA GLN A 16 -11.32 -3.36 -23.52
C GLN A 16 -12.21 -4.56 -23.86
N PHE A 17 -11.63 -5.67 -24.31
CA PHE A 17 -12.37 -6.89 -24.63
C PHE A 17 -13.15 -7.43 -23.41
N ILE A 18 -12.52 -7.46 -22.23
CA ILE A 18 -13.14 -7.94 -20.99
C ILE A 18 -14.14 -6.91 -20.46
N GLN A 19 -13.81 -5.62 -20.54
CA GLN A 19 -14.65 -4.52 -20.05
C GLN A 19 -16.03 -4.48 -20.71
N ARG A 20 -16.16 -4.92 -21.97
CA ARG A 20 -17.45 -5.03 -22.67
C ARG A 20 -18.48 -5.89 -21.93
N ASN A 21 -18.03 -6.87 -21.13
CA ASN A 21 -18.91 -7.71 -20.32
C ASN A 21 -19.29 -7.06 -18.98
N PHE A 22 -18.64 -5.96 -18.59
CA PHE A 22 -18.73 -5.34 -17.26
C PHE A 22 -18.87 -3.81 -17.32
N VAL A 23 -19.57 -3.28 -18.32
CA VAL A 23 -19.68 -1.83 -18.60
C VAL A 23 -20.20 -1.02 -17.40
N THR A 24 -21.06 -1.61 -16.56
CA THR A 24 -21.65 -0.95 -15.38
C THR A 24 -20.78 -1.03 -14.13
N LEU A 25 -19.62 -1.68 -14.18
CA LEU A 25 -18.74 -1.82 -13.01
C LEU A 25 -18.19 -0.48 -12.49
N PRO A 26 -17.78 0.49 -13.34
CA PRO A 26 -17.31 1.80 -12.90
C PRO A 26 -18.26 2.55 -11.97
N GLU A 27 -19.56 2.43 -12.20
CA GLU A 27 -20.62 3.08 -11.40
C GLU A 27 -20.72 2.51 -9.98
N LYS A 28 -20.18 1.30 -9.74
CA LYS A 28 -20.28 0.59 -8.46
C LYS A 28 -19.14 0.94 -7.48
N GLY A 29 -18.32 1.96 -7.77
CA GLY A 29 -17.21 2.38 -6.91
C GLY A 29 -17.61 2.70 -5.47
N PHE A 30 -18.82 3.24 -5.26
CA PHE A 30 -19.35 3.55 -3.93
C PHE A 30 -19.44 2.32 -3.00
N LYS A 31 -19.63 1.11 -3.53
CA LYS A 31 -19.71 -0.15 -2.75
C LYS A 31 -18.40 -0.53 -2.06
N TYR A 32 -17.30 0.05 -2.52
CA TYR A 32 -15.96 -0.17 -2.00
C TYR A 32 -15.51 0.94 -1.05
N SER A 33 -16.32 2.00 -0.92
CA SER A 33 -15.97 3.17 -0.13
C SER A 33 -16.30 2.99 1.36
N ASN A 34 -15.61 3.73 2.22
CA ASN A 34 -15.85 3.79 3.66
C ASN A 34 -15.73 2.47 4.44
N ARG A 35 -15.04 1.47 3.88
CA ARG A 35 -14.78 0.19 4.54
C ARG A 35 -13.42 -0.39 4.20
N ALA A 36 -13.03 -1.44 4.92
CA ALA A 36 -11.89 -2.25 4.55
C ALA A 36 -12.22 -3.09 3.31
N ILE A 37 -11.36 -3.01 2.30
CA ILE A 37 -11.45 -3.81 1.08
C ILE A 37 -10.48 -4.97 1.19
N SER A 38 -10.99 -6.18 1.06
CA SER A 38 -10.20 -7.40 1.03
C SER A 38 -9.36 -7.51 -0.25
N LEU A 39 -8.35 -8.38 -0.21
CA LEU A 39 -7.49 -8.64 -1.36
C LEU A 39 -8.29 -9.23 -2.53
N ASN A 40 -9.20 -10.17 -2.26
CA ASN A 40 -10.05 -10.80 -3.27
C ASN A 40 -10.95 -9.78 -3.97
N GLU A 41 -11.49 -8.80 -3.25
CA GLU A 41 -12.29 -7.74 -3.87
C GLU A 41 -11.47 -6.88 -4.83
N ARG A 42 -10.19 -6.64 -4.53
CA ARG A 42 -9.28 -5.92 -5.44
C ARG A 42 -9.00 -6.75 -6.70
N PHE A 43 -8.66 -8.03 -6.54
CA PHE A 43 -8.40 -8.92 -7.67
C PHE A 43 -9.64 -9.09 -8.55
N SER A 44 -10.81 -9.25 -7.95
CA SER A 44 -12.11 -9.35 -8.63
C SER A 44 -12.36 -8.15 -9.56
N VAL A 45 -12.00 -6.93 -9.15
CA VAL A 45 -12.11 -5.73 -10.02
C VAL A 45 -11.08 -5.77 -11.16
N ILE A 46 -9.85 -6.22 -10.88
CA ILE A 46 -8.75 -6.34 -11.86
C ILE A 46 -9.05 -7.36 -12.96
N GLU A 47 -9.55 -8.53 -12.57
CA GLU A 47 -9.95 -9.60 -13.50
C GLU A 47 -11.00 -9.12 -14.51
N ARG A 48 -11.87 -8.19 -14.10
CA ARG A 48 -12.88 -7.57 -14.97
C ARG A 48 -12.35 -6.42 -15.83
N GLY A 49 -11.06 -6.14 -15.75
CA GLY A 49 -10.41 -5.11 -16.54
C GLY A 49 -10.44 -3.71 -15.92
N TYR A 50 -10.62 -3.59 -14.61
CA TYR A 50 -10.69 -2.30 -13.92
C TYR A 50 -9.74 -2.23 -12.72
N ILE A 51 -9.58 -1.06 -12.12
CA ILE A 51 -8.78 -0.87 -10.90
C ILE A 51 -9.50 0.04 -9.92
N LEU A 52 -9.41 -0.32 -8.63
CA LEU A 52 -9.87 0.51 -7.52
C LEU A 52 -8.83 1.58 -7.19
N VAL A 53 -9.19 2.84 -7.38
CA VAL A 53 -8.34 4.00 -7.09
C VAL A 53 -8.91 4.75 -5.88
N PRO A 54 -8.16 4.84 -4.76
CA PRO A 54 -8.60 5.61 -3.60
C PRO A 54 -8.60 7.10 -3.92
N ASP A 55 -9.64 7.81 -3.47
CA ASP A 55 -9.65 9.27 -3.50
C ASP A 55 -8.80 9.80 -2.34
N LEU A 56 -7.72 10.50 -2.68
CA LEU A 56 -6.73 11.01 -1.73
C LEU A 56 -6.98 12.48 -1.34
N LYS A 57 -7.97 13.15 -1.94
CA LYS A 57 -8.17 14.60 -1.82
C LYS A 57 -8.36 15.10 -0.38
N ASN A 58 -8.91 14.28 0.51
CA ASN A 58 -9.23 14.67 1.89
C ASN A 58 -8.32 14.03 2.96
N ILE A 59 -7.21 13.42 2.55
CA ILE A 59 -6.39 12.64 3.49
C ILE A 59 -5.16 13.45 3.87
N LYS A 60 -5.27 14.19 4.99
CA LYS A 60 -4.11 14.68 5.73
C LYS A 60 -3.33 13.46 6.24
N ARG A 61 -2.38 12.98 5.45
CA ARG A 61 -1.48 11.91 5.89
C ARG A 61 -0.31 12.55 6.64
N ASP A 62 -0.33 12.42 7.96
CA ASP A 62 0.92 12.25 8.70
C ASP A 62 1.44 10.86 8.34
N PHE A 63 2.14 10.75 7.21
CA PHE A 63 2.87 9.54 6.89
C PHE A 63 3.92 9.37 7.99
N GLN A 64 3.65 8.56 9.01
CA GLN A 64 4.73 7.97 9.78
C GLN A 64 5.54 7.13 8.80
N LYS A 65 6.68 7.68 8.35
CA LYS A 65 7.70 7.00 7.56
C LYS A 65 8.31 5.88 8.41
N ASN A 66 7.52 4.83 8.64
CA ASN A 66 7.99 3.56 9.20
C ASN A 66 8.50 2.63 8.07
N VAL A 67 8.78 3.19 6.89
CA VAL A 67 9.43 2.48 5.79
C VAL A 67 10.91 2.77 5.89
N ARG A 68 11.70 1.75 6.21
CA ARG A 68 13.17 1.80 6.13
C ARG A 68 13.61 1.00 4.91
N LEU A 69 14.48 1.59 4.10
CA LEU A 69 15.16 0.89 3.02
C LEU A 69 16.08 -0.16 3.65
N ILE A 70 15.92 -1.43 3.25
CA ILE A 70 16.83 -2.50 3.64
C ILE A 70 17.82 -2.69 2.48
N SER A 71 19.11 -2.54 2.77
CA SER A 71 20.17 -2.80 1.80
C SER A 71 20.17 -4.28 1.42
N ARG A 72 20.28 -4.58 0.11
CA ARG A 72 20.39 -5.95 -0.43
C ARG A 72 21.81 -6.52 -0.35
N VAL A 73 22.78 -5.76 0.14
CA VAL A 73 24.15 -6.24 0.29
C VAL A 73 24.17 -7.31 1.39
N PRO A 74 24.74 -8.51 1.14
CA PRO A 74 24.91 -9.50 2.19
C PRO A 74 25.82 -8.90 3.26
N VAL A 75 25.24 -8.62 4.44
CA VAL A 75 26.02 -8.20 5.60
C VAL A 75 26.88 -9.38 5.99
N THR A 76 28.18 -9.30 5.71
CA THR A 76 29.14 -10.27 6.25
C THR A 76 29.08 -10.17 7.78
N ARG A 77 29.09 -11.33 8.47
CA ARG A 77 28.85 -11.44 9.93
C ARG A 77 29.71 -10.53 10.81
N ASN A 78 30.79 -9.95 10.28
CA ASN A 78 31.70 -9.07 11.01
C ASN A 78 31.14 -7.67 11.29
N GLU A 79 30.19 -7.15 10.49
CA GLU A 79 29.61 -5.82 10.73
C GLU A 79 28.53 -5.78 11.83
N GLN A 80 27.91 -6.93 12.13
CA GLN A 80 26.89 -7.02 13.20
C GLN A 80 27.49 -6.77 14.59
N LYS A 81 28.79 -7.03 14.80
CA LYS A 81 29.47 -6.72 16.07
C LYS A 81 29.64 -5.21 16.27
N GLN A 82 30.00 -4.45 15.23
CA GLN A 82 30.22 -3.00 15.37
C GLN A 82 28.92 -2.21 15.58
N GLN A 83 27.81 -2.57 14.93
CA GLN A 83 26.50 -1.93 15.18
C GLN A 83 25.92 -2.21 16.57
N LYS A 84 26.21 -3.37 17.17
CA LYS A 84 25.83 -3.68 18.56
C LYS A 84 26.61 -2.82 19.56
N ILE A 85 27.90 -2.59 19.30
CA ILE A 85 28.78 -1.80 20.18
C ILE A 85 28.42 -0.31 20.13
N SER A 86 28.13 0.25 18.95
CA SER A 86 27.75 1.67 18.83
C SER A 86 26.41 1.98 19.51
N ASN A 87 25.42 1.11 19.40
CA ASN A 87 24.13 1.27 20.07
C ASN A 87 24.21 1.12 21.60
N PHE A 88 25.14 0.30 22.10
CA PHE A 88 25.40 0.18 23.53
C PHE A 88 26.09 1.43 24.09
N ALA A 89 27.06 1.99 23.35
CA ALA A 89 27.77 3.21 23.75
C ALA A 89 26.88 4.46 23.75
N ILE A 90 25.87 4.53 22.89
CA ILE A 90 24.89 5.64 22.87
C ILE A 90 23.93 5.55 24.06
N LYS A 91 23.60 4.34 24.56
CA LYS A 91 22.70 4.16 25.71
C LYS A 91 23.35 4.48 27.06
N THR A 92 24.68 4.39 27.19
CA THR A 92 25.37 4.63 28.47
C THR A 92 25.81 6.07 28.71
N LYS A 93 25.72 6.96 27.71
CA LYS A 93 26.06 8.40 27.84
C LYS A 93 24.87 9.34 28.08
N LYS A 94 23.66 8.82 28.28
CA LYS A 94 22.53 9.62 28.79
C LYS A 94 22.38 9.40 30.30
N LYS A 95 23.13 10.18 31.08
CA LYS A 95 22.81 10.50 32.47
C LYS A 95 23.28 11.92 32.74
#